data_AF-A0A352RIA0-F1
#
_entry.id   AF-A0A352RIA0-F1
#
_cell.length_a   1.000
_cell.length_b   1.000
_cell.length_c   1.000
_cell.angle_alpha   90.00
_cell.angle_beta   90.00
_cell.angle_gamma   90.00
#
_symmetry.space_group_name_H-M   'P 1'
#
loop_
_entity.id
_entity.type
_entity.pdbx_description
1 polymer ?
#
loop_
_entity_poly.entity_id
_entity_poly.type
_entity_poly.pdbx_seq_one_letter_code
_entity_poly.pdbx_strand_id
1 'polypeptide(L)'
;MKRLFVFSAFLSVLVLPSNSVQAVDWVSKRTQMIDMHLTPRGIWNPAVLKAMKQVPRHEFVPQHIRKLAYADRPLPIGEGQTISQPYVVAWMSQLLELEKG
;
A
#
# COMPACT_ATOMS: atom_id res chain seq x y z
N MET A 1 -43.45 53.67 18.07
CA MET A 1 -43.18 52.78 19.21
C MET A 1 -42.78 51.40 18.69
N LYS A 2 -41.52 51.00 18.93
CA LYS A 2 -41.00 49.64 19.21
C LYS A 2 -41.57 48.51 18.29
N ARG A 3 -40.79 47.78 17.50
CA ARG A 3 -39.63 46.99 17.93
C ARG A 3 -38.73 46.61 16.74
N LEU A 4 -37.44 46.83 16.99
CA LEU A 4 -36.24 46.32 16.38
C LEU A 4 -36.30 44.77 16.28
N PHE A 5 -36.23 44.19 15.08
CA PHE A 5 -35.91 42.77 14.92
C PHE A 5 -34.46 42.64 14.47
N VAL A 6 -33.70 42.01 15.35
CA VAL A 6 -32.26 41.82 15.33
C VAL A 6 -31.88 40.82 14.23
N PHE A 7 -30.80 41.17 13.51
CA PHE A 7 -30.02 40.32 12.63
C PHE A 7 -29.89 38.88 13.17
N SER A 8 -30.47 37.90 12.48
CA SER A 8 -30.04 36.51 12.60
C SER A 8 -29.26 36.15 11.35
N ALA A 9 -27.95 36.38 11.43
CA ALA A 9 -26.98 35.85 10.49
C ALA A 9 -26.95 34.33 10.64
N PHE A 10 -27.71 33.61 9.82
CA PHE A 10 -27.40 32.22 9.52
C PHE A 10 -26.21 32.21 8.57
N LEU A 11 -25.02 32.32 9.15
CA LEU A 11 -23.77 32.00 8.47
C LEU A 11 -23.80 30.48 8.21
N SER A 12 -24.41 30.07 7.11
CA SER A 12 -24.28 28.72 6.57
C SER A 12 -22.83 28.54 6.17
N VAL A 13 -21.99 28.14 7.12
CA VAL A 13 -20.65 27.64 6.83
C VAL A 13 -20.84 26.41 5.98
N LEU A 14 -20.58 26.59 4.69
CA LEU A 14 -20.50 25.56 3.68
C LEU A 14 -19.36 24.63 4.12
N VAL A 15 -19.69 23.55 4.84
CA VAL A 15 -18.74 22.46 5.10
C VAL A 15 -18.51 21.79 3.75
N LEU A 16 -17.56 22.34 2.98
CA LEU A 16 -17.00 21.66 1.83
C LEU A 16 -16.40 20.35 2.38
N PRO A 17 -16.77 19.16 1.86
CA PRO A 17 -16.04 17.96 2.21
C PRO A 17 -14.60 18.19 1.77
N SER A 18 -13.70 18.30 2.75
CA SER A 18 -12.29 18.28 2.47
C SER A 18 -12.02 16.91 1.88
N ASN A 19 -11.83 16.84 0.56
CA ASN A 19 -11.22 15.71 -0.12
C ASN A 19 -9.77 15.64 0.35
N SER A 20 -9.58 15.21 1.59
CA SER A 20 -8.28 14.75 2.06
C SER A 20 -7.95 13.54 1.20
N VAL A 21 -6.87 13.65 0.43
CA VAL A 21 -6.30 12.50 -0.26
C VAL A 21 -5.95 11.50 0.84
N GLN A 22 -6.76 10.46 0.97
CA GLN A 22 -6.57 9.46 2.01
C GLN A 22 -5.19 8.82 1.81
N ALA A 23 -4.35 8.87 2.85
CA ALA A 23 -3.03 8.25 2.80
C ALA A 23 -3.16 6.76 2.47
N VAL A 24 -2.30 6.24 1.59
CA VAL A 24 -2.34 4.83 1.21
C VAL A 24 -1.95 3.97 2.40
N ASP A 25 -2.82 3.02 2.77
CA ASP A 25 -2.52 2.02 3.78
C ASP A 25 -1.63 0.90 3.22
N TRP A 26 -0.32 1.09 3.34
CA TRP A 26 0.67 0.11 2.89
C TRP A 26 0.72 -1.16 3.75
N VAL A 27 0.23 -1.12 4.99
CA VAL A 27 0.19 -2.30 5.86
C VAL A 27 -0.90 -3.25 5.36
N SER A 28 -2.08 -2.71 5.06
CA SER A 28 -3.17 -3.49 4.45
C SER A 28 -2.76 -4.05 3.09
N LYS A 29 -2.11 -3.26 2.22
CA LYS A 29 -1.65 -3.74 0.91
C LYS A 29 -0.63 -4.90 0.99
N ARG A 30 0.27 -4.86 1.97
CA ARG A 30 1.23 -5.97 2.22
C ARG A 30 0.53 -7.23 2.70
N THR A 31 -0.40 -7.07 3.64
CA THR A 31 -1.20 -8.19 4.16
C THR A 31 -2.02 -8.82 3.03
N GLN A 32 -2.72 -8.01 2.23
CA GLN A 32 -3.47 -8.46 1.07
C GLN A 32 -2.61 -9.22 0.05
N MET A 33 -1.41 -8.73 -0.27
CA MET A 33 -0.47 -9.42 -1.15
C MET A 33 -0.09 -10.81 -0.61
N ILE A 34 0.18 -10.92 0.70
CA ILE A 34 0.51 -12.20 1.34
C ILE A 34 -0.67 -13.17 1.21
N ASP A 35 -1.86 -12.72 1.62
CA ASP A 35 -3.06 -13.57 1.70
C ASP A 35 -3.59 -13.99 0.33
N MET A 36 -3.49 -13.12 -0.68
CA MET A 36 -4.02 -13.39 -2.01
C MET A 36 -3.02 -14.05 -2.95
N HIS A 37 -1.71 -13.79 -2.80
CA HIS A 37 -0.72 -14.12 -3.83
C HIS A 37 0.42 -14.99 -3.34
N LEU A 38 0.70 -15.06 -2.02
CA LEU A 38 1.82 -15.83 -1.50
C LEU A 38 1.37 -17.14 -0.84
N THR A 39 0.58 -17.04 0.24
CA THR A 39 0.21 -18.22 1.03
C THR A 39 -0.62 -19.24 0.25
N PRO A 40 -1.59 -18.87 -0.63
CA PRO A 40 -2.36 -19.86 -1.38
C PRO A 40 -1.51 -20.60 -2.44
N ARG A 41 -0.33 -20.07 -2.75
CA ARG A 41 0.58 -20.59 -3.79
C ARG A 41 1.82 -21.26 -3.22
N GLY A 42 1.77 -21.66 -1.94
CA GLY A 42 2.79 -22.50 -1.32
C GLY A 42 3.98 -21.75 -0.70
N ILE A 43 3.86 -20.45 -0.43
CA ILE A 43 4.83 -19.74 0.40
C ILE A 43 4.43 -19.94 1.87
N TRP A 44 5.21 -20.74 2.59
CA TRP A 44 4.93 -21.15 3.98
C TRP A 44 6.04 -20.79 4.96
N ASN A 45 7.26 -20.48 4.48
CA ASN A 45 8.39 -20.17 5.35
C ASN A 45 8.10 -18.88 6.17
N PRO A 46 8.05 -18.97 7.52
CA PRO A 46 7.65 -17.84 8.37
C PRO A 46 8.65 -16.68 8.32
N ALA A 47 9.95 -16.95 8.12
CA ALA A 47 10.96 -15.91 7.98
C ALA A 47 10.77 -15.12 6.68
N VAL A 48 10.45 -15.83 5.58
CA VAL A 48 10.14 -15.20 4.28
C VAL A 48 8.86 -14.37 4.37
N LEU A 49 7.77 -14.92 4.93
CA LEU A 49 6.51 -14.19 5.08
C LEU A 49 6.67 -12.94 5.96
N LYS A 50 7.47 -13.04 7.03
CA LYS A 50 7.82 -11.89 7.87
C LYS A 50 8.58 -10.82 7.07
N ALA A 51 9.57 -11.20 6.28
CA ALA A 51 10.31 -10.26 5.43
C ALA A 51 9.38 -9.58 4.41
N MET A 52 8.52 -10.35 3.72
CA MET A 52 7.54 -9.83 2.77
C MET A 52 6.54 -8.86 3.41
N LYS A 53 6.22 -9.04 4.70
CA LYS A 53 5.35 -8.13 5.48
C LYS A 53 6.07 -6.86 5.94
N GLN A 54 7.38 -6.91 6.18
CA GLN A 54 8.14 -5.83 6.77
C GLN A 54 8.77 -4.89 5.73
N VAL A 55 9.27 -5.41 4.62
CA VAL A 55 9.98 -4.61 3.61
C VAL A 55 8.99 -3.71 2.84
N PRO A 56 9.19 -2.39 2.79
CA PRO A 56 8.31 -1.46 2.09
C PRO A 56 8.58 -1.48 0.58
N ARG A 57 8.16 -2.53 -0.13
CA ARG A 57 8.35 -2.69 -1.59
C ARG A 57 8.00 -1.45 -2.42
N HIS A 58 7.02 -0.65 -2.01
CA HIS A 58 6.63 0.59 -2.68
C HIS A 58 7.72 1.67 -2.71
N GLU A 59 8.72 1.63 -1.82
CA GLU A 59 9.87 2.54 -1.85
C GLU A 59 10.83 2.23 -3.01
N PHE A 60 10.82 0.99 -3.51
CA PHE A 60 11.61 0.52 -4.65
C PHE A 60 10.87 0.65 -5.99
N VAL A 61 9.72 1.34 -6.01
CA VAL A 61 8.87 1.53 -7.18
C VAL A 61 8.75 3.02 -7.50
N PRO A 62 8.86 3.45 -8.77
CA PRO A 62 8.67 4.84 -9.17
C PRO A 62 7.34 5.42 -8.68
N GLN A 63 7.36 6.67 -8.21
CA GLN A 63 6.23 7.31 -7.52
C GLN A 63 4.91 7.21 -8.29
N HIS A 64 4.95 7.41 -9.62
CA HIS A 64 3.77 7.42 -10.48
C HIS A 64 3.06 6.05 -10.61
N ILE A 65 3.75 4.94 -10.27
CA ILE A 65 3.19 3.58 -10.30
C ILE A 65 3.19 2.88 -8.92
N ARG A 66 3.52 3.57 -7.82
CA ARG A 66 3.54 2.97 -6.46
C ARG A 66 2.22 2.32 -6.05
N LYS A 67 1.08 2.78 -6.56
CA LYS A 67 -0.23 2.16 -6.34
C LYS A 67 -0.29 0.68 -6.78
N LEU A 68 0.60 0.27 -7.69
CA LEU A 68 0.72 -1.10 -8.19
C LEU A 68 1.78 -1.93 -7.46
N ALA A 69 2.50 -1.37 -6.48
CA ALA A 69 3.69 -1.99 -5.89
C ALA A 69 3.48 -3.41 -5.34
N TYR A 70 2.26 -3.71 -4.89
CA TYR A 70 1.87 -4.98 -4.29
C TYR A 70 1.00 -5.85 -5.20
N ALA A 71 0.79 -5.45 -6.46
CA ALA A 71 0.20 -6.31 -7.48
C ALA A 71 1.18 -7.44 -7.83
N ASP A 72 0.64 -8.64 -8.06
CA ASP A 72 1.46 -9.81 -8.34
C ASP A 72 1.93 -9.87 -9.80
N ARG A 73 2.78 -8.90 -10.19
CA ARG A 73 3.37 -8.74 -11.52
C ARG A 73 4.70 -7.98 -11.44
N PRO A 74 5.58 -8.11 -12.45
CA PRO A 74 6.75 -7.23 -12.56
C PRO A 74 6.31 -5.78 -12.82
N LEU A 75 7.14 -4.84 -12.33
CA LEU A 75 6.96 -3.40 -12.57
C LEU A 75 8.26 -2.78 -13.10
N PRO A 76 8.19 -1.84 -14.07
CA PRO A 76 9.38 -1.15 -14.54
C PRO A 76 9.95 -0.23 -13.46
N ILE A 77 11.27 -0.16 -13.36
CA ILE A 77 11.98 0.69 -12.38
C ILE A 77 12.97 1.68 -13.01
N GLY A 78 13.00 1.76 -14.35
CA GLY A 78 13.93 2.60 -15.11
C GLY A 78 15.00 1.76 -15.82
N GLU A 79 15.73 2.36 -16.78
CA GLU A 79 16.86 1.72 -17.49
C GLU A 79 16.54 0.35 -18.12
N GLY A 80 15.31 0.18 -18.62
CA GLY A 80 14.85 -1.10 -19.17
C GLY A 80 14.72 -2.24 -18.16
N GLN A 81 14.84 -1.96 -16.86
CA GLN A 81 14.79 -2.95 -15.79
C GLN A 81 13.41 -3.06 -15.15
N THR A 82 13.15 -4.20 -14.52
CA THR A 82 11.94 -4.46 -13.75
C THR A 82 12.26 -4.99 -12.36
N ILE A 83 11.45 -4.60 -11.36
CA ILE A 83 11.40 -5.33 -10.10
C ILE A 83 10.51 -6.56 -10.24
N SER A 84 11.03 -7.73 -9.88
CA SER A 84 10.34 -9.03 -10.02
C SER A 84 9.02 -9.08 -9.24
N GLN A 85 8.07 -9.87 -9.74
CA GLN A 85 6.79 -10.17 -9.09
C GLN A 85 6.97 -10.59 -7.61
N PRO A 86 6.12 -10.12 -6.67
CA PRO A 86 6.17 -10.53 -5.27
C PRO A 86 6.22 -12.04 -5.03
N TYR A 87 5.40 -12.82 -5.74
CA TYR A 87 5.44 -14.28 -5.66
C TYR A 87 6.82 -14.86 -6.00
N VAL A 88 7.43 -14.40 -7.11
CA VAL A 88 8.73 -14.90 -7.56
C VAL A 88 9.81 -14.63 -6.51
N VAL A 89 9.82 -13.42 -5.92
CA VAL A 89 10.77 -13.07 -4.85
C VAL A 89 10.58 -13.96 -3.62
N ALA A 90 9.34 -14.16 -3.18
CA ALA A 90 9.04 -15.01 -2.02
C ALA A 90 9.43 -16.48 -2.29
N TRP A 91 9.14 -16.97 -3.49
CA TRP A 91 9.45 -18.33 -3.90
C TRP A 91 10.96 -18.58 -3.95
N MET A 92 11.71 -17.69 -4.62
CA MET A 92 13.18 -17.76 -4.65
C MET A 92 13.77 -17.71 -3.24
N SER A 93 13.26 -16.82 -2.37
CA SER A 93 13.77 -16.68 -1.00
C SER A 93 13.52 -17.93 -0.15
N GLN A 94 12.35 -18.57 -0.33
CA GLN A 94 12.03 -19.81 0.40
C GLN A 94 12.93 -20.97 -0.03
N LEU A 95 13.22 -21.09 -1.33
CA LEU A 95 14.08 -22.15 -1.87
C LEU A 95 15.53 -22.09 -1.42
N LEU A 96 16.01 -20.92 -0.96
CA LEU A 96 17.37 -20.77 -0.46
C LEU A 96 17.57 -21.35 0.94
N GLU A 97 16.49 -21.70 1.66
CA GLU A 97 16.55 -22.29 3.01
C GLU A 97 17.49 -21.52 3.96
N LEU A 98 17.42 -20.18 3.90
CA LEU A 98 18.37 -19.30 4.58
C LEU A 98 18.38 -19.51 6.10
N GLU A 99 19.58 -19.65 6.64
CA GLU A 99 19.85 -19.66 8.08
C GLU A 99 20.27 -18.27 8.58
N LYS A 100 20.10 -18.04 9.88
CA LYS A 100 20.61 -16.82 10.51
C LYS A 100 22.13 -16.92 10.60
N GLY A 101 22.82 -15.92 10.06
CA GLY A 101 24.27 -15.75 10.20
C GLY A 101 24.71 -15.35 11.60
#